data_AF-A0A7W9U354-F1
#
_entry.id   AF-A0A7W9U354-F1
#
_cell.length_a   1.000
_cell.length_b   1.000
_cell.length_c   1.000
_cell.angle_alpha   90.00
_cell.angle_beta   90.00
_cell.angle_gamma   90.00
#
_symmetry.space_group_name_H-M   'P 1'
#
loop_
_entity.id
_entity.type
_entity.pdbx_description
1 polymer ?
#
loop_
_entity_poly.entity_id
_entity_poly.type
_entity_poly.pdbx_seq_one_letter_code
_entity_poly.pdbx_strand_id
1 'polypeptide(L)'
;MTTHATGTREQWLAARLELLAAEKDLTRRSDALARQRQALPWVRVDQDYAFDTEQGRASLADLFEGRSQLLVYHFMFGPDYAAGCPSCSALADGFDGNVAHLAHHDVTLMAISRAPLAKLLAYRERMGWQFPWASSQGNDFNFDFNVSFTAGQQREGSVEYNYARGRHAMDADPPPAPLAEFAASCGTDAATYARDRPGLSAFVREDGAIWHTYSTYARGLDAIWGMYQWLDRAPLGRNETGIWWKRHDEYSAR
;
A
#
# COMPACT_ATOMS: atom_id res chain seq x y z
N MET A 1 27.42 -23.14 1.87
CA MET A 1 27.50 -22.28 3.07
C MET A 1 28.21 -21.01 2.65
N THR A 2 27.54 -19.87 2.71
CA THR A 2 28.21 -18.58 2.57
C THR A 2 29.16 -18.39 3.74
N THR A 3 30.46 -18.34 3.47
CA THR A 3 31.47 -18.09 4.50
C THR A 3 31.38 -16.62 4.88
N HIS A 4 30.83 -16.31 6.05
CA HIS A 4 30.79 -14.95 6.58
C HIS A 4 32.18 -14.54 7.05
N ALA A 5 32.66 -13.37 6.63
CA ALA A 5 33.88 -12.80 7.16
C ALA A 5 33.69 -12.47 8.65
N THR A 6 34.52 -13.05 9.52
CA THR A 6 34.58 -12.73 10.95
C THR A 6 35.76 -11.80 11.20
N GLY A 7 35.62 -10.84 12.10
CA GLY A 7 36.69 -9.89 12.45
C GLY A 7 36.60 -9.40 13.89
N THR A 8 37.61 -8.67 14.34
CA THR A 8 37.64 -8.04 15.66
C THR A 8 36.65 -6.87 15.73
N ARG A 9 36.36 -6.39 16.95
CA ARG A 9 35.51 -5.20 17.15
C ARG A 9 36.06 -3.96 16.45
N GLU A 10 37.38 -3.82 16.40
CA GLU A 10 38.07 -2.71 15.74
C GLU A 10 37.89 -2.76 14.23
N GLN A 11 38.08 -3.94 13.63
CA GLN A 11 37.85 -4.16 12.19
C GLN A 11 36.38 -3.89 11.82
N TRP A 12 35.44 -4.35 12.65
CA TRP A 12 34.02 -4.06 12.47
C TRP A 12 33.73 -2.57 12.56
N LEU A 13 34.30 -1.85 13.53
CA LEU A 13 34.04 -0.43 13.72
C LEU A 13 34.56 0.39 12.53
N ALA A 14 35.75 0.07 12.02
CA ALA A 14 36.30 0.71 10.82
C ALA A 14 35.34 0.55 9.62
N ALA A 15 34.94 -0.68 9.29
CA ALA A 15 33.99 -0.96 8.21
C ALA A 15 32.61 -0.31 8.44
N ARG A 16 32.15 -0.27 9.69
CA ARG A 16 30.86 0.34 10.07
C ARG A 16 30.85 1.85 9.83
N LEU A 17 31.96 2.55 10.07
CA LEU A 17 32.07 3.99 9.84
C LEU A 17 32.02 4.33 8.35
N GLU A 18 32.62 3.50 7.48
CA GLU A 18 32.47 3.64 6.02
C GLU A 18 31.02 3.45 5.58
N LEU A 19 30.35 2.39 6.07
CA LEU A 19 28.92 2.17 5.82
C LEU A 19 28.05 3.33 6.32
N LEU A 20 28.39 3.94 7.46
CA LEU A 20 27.64 5.05 8.03
C LEU A 20 27.62 6.26 7.10
N ALA A 21 28.73 6.52 6.40
CA ALA A 21 28.79 7.62 5.43
C ALA A 21 27.79 7.39 4.28
N ALA A 22 27.71 6.16 3.76
CA ALA A 22 26.76 5.79 2.71
C ALA A 22 25.29 5.87 3.19
N GLU A 23 25.00 5.38 4.40
CA GLU A 23 23.66 5.47 4.99
C GLU A 23 23.22 6.93 5.19
N LYS A 24 24.13 7.80 5.68
CA LYS A 24 23.85 9.23 5.84
C LYS A 24 23.60 9.90 4.50
N ASP A 25 24.27 9.46 3.44
CA ASP A 25 24.01 9.94 2.09
C ASP A 25 22.63 9.54 1.58
N LEU A 26 22.23 8.29 1.80
CA LEU A 26 20.88 7.83 1.51
C LEU A 26 19.81 8.62 2.29
N THR A 27 20.06 8.98 3.55
CA THR A 27 19.15 9.84 4.33
C THR A 27 18.95 11.18 3.63
N ARG A 28 20.03 11.89 3.28
CA ARG A 28 19.95 13.20 2.62
C ARG A 28 19.23 13.12 1.27
N ARG A 29 19.48 12.07 0.49
CA ARG A 29 18.79 11.83 -0.79
C ARG A 29 17.30 11.58 -0.59
N SER A 30 16.94 10.81 0.44
CA SER A 30 15.54 10.58 0.81
C SER A 30 14.83 11.87 1.19
N ASP A 31 15.47 12.75 1.97
CA ASP A 31 14.92 14.05 2.33
C ASP A 31 14.72 14.94 1.09
N ALA A 32 15.67 14.92 0.15
CA ALA A 32 15.54 15.64 -1.11
C ALA A 32 14.37 15.12 -1.96
N LEU A 33 14.20 13.80 -2.04
CA LEU A 33 13.10 13.17 -2.75
C LEU A 33 11.74 13.48 -2.08
N ALA A 34 11.68 13.54 -0.75
CA ALA A 34 10.47 13.94 -0.03
C ALA A 34 10.05 15.37 -0.42
N ARG A 35 11.00 16.31 -0.51
CA ARG A 35 10.73 17.68 -0.99
C ARG A 35 10.24 17.72 -2.44
N GLN A 36 10.77 16.86 -3.31
CA GLN A 36 10.30 16.75 -4.69
C GLN A 36 8.85 16.25 -4.77
N ARG A 37 8.46 15.27 -3.95
CA ARG A 37 7.07 14.80 -3.86
C ARG A 37 6.14 15.92 -3.39
N GLN A 38 6.56 16.70 -2.39
CA GLN A 38 5.79 17.83 -1.86
C GLN A 38 5.61 18.97 -2.88
N ALA A 39 6.56 19.12 -3.80
CA ALA A 39 6.56 20.16 -4.83
C ALA A 39 5.78 19.78 -6.11
N LEU A 40 5.18 18.58 -6.17
CA LEU A 40 4.37 18.18 -7.32
C LEU A 40 3.17 19.12 -7.48
N PRO A 41 2.76 19.44 -8.73
CA PRO A 41 1.54 20.21 -8.97
C PRO A 41 0.32 19.50 -8.38
N TRP A 42 -0.51 20.27 -7.70
CA TRP A 42 -1.76 19.77 -7.13
C TRP A 42 -2.87 19.77 -8.18
N VAL A 43 -3.65 18.69 -8.19
CA VAL A 43 -4.78 18.52 -9.11
C VAL A 43 -6.07 18.56 -8.30
N ARG A 44 -6.97 19.48 -8.66
CA ARG A 44 -8.25 19.62 -7.98
C ARG A 44 -9.09 18.36 -8.16
N VAL A 45 -9.75 17.92 -7.09
CA VAL A 45 -10.72 16.82 -7.12
C VAL A 45 -12.12 17.42 -7.04
N ASP A 46 -12.86 17.37 -8.14
CA ASP A 46 -14.22 17.94 -8.26
C ASP A 46 -15.32 16.87 -8.16
N GLN A 47 -14.94 15.59 -8.12
CA GLN A 47 -15.89 14.48 -8.05
C GLN A 47 -16.47 14.34 -6.64
N ASP A 48 -17.80 14.28 -6.57
CA ASP A 48 -18.55 14.04 -5.33
C ASP A 48 -18.58 12.54 -4.99
N TYR A 49 -17.44 12.00 -4.57
CA TYR A 49 -17.37 10.63 -4.10
C TYR A 49 -18.12 10.46 -2.78
N ALA A 50 -18.75 9.29 -2.62
CA ALA A 50 -19.41 8.92 -1.39
C ALA A 50 -19.03 7.50 -0.98
N PHE A 51 -18.66 7.33 0.28
CA PHE A 51 -18.10 6.12 0.87
C PHE A 51 -18.98 5.62 2.01
N ASP A 52 -18.98 4.32 2.24
CA ASP A 52 -19.56 3.76 3.46
C ASP A 52 -18.47 3.61 4.52
N THR A 53 -18.70 4.18 5.70
CA THR A 53 -17.83 4.09 6.88
C THR A 53 -18.62 3.58 8.08
N GLU A 54 -17.93 3.31 9.19
CA GLU A 54 -18.58 2.92 10.46
C GLU A 54 -19.52 4.00 11.00
N GLN A 55 -19.32 5.26 10.62
CA GLN A 55 -20.15 6.40 11.01
C GLN A 55 -21.29 6.68 10.02
N GLY A 56 -21.40 5.88 8.96
CA GLY A 56 -22.41 6.02 7.91
C GLY A 56 -21.81 6.48 6.58
N ARG A 57 -22.64 7.12 5.75
CA ARG A 57 -22.20 7.64 4.45
C ARG A 57 -21.31 8.87 4.66
N ALA A 58 -20.16 8.91 4.00
CA ALA A 58 -19.18 9.98 4.10
C ALA A 58 -18.76 10.48 2.71
N SER A 59 -18.52 11.79 2.56
CA SER A 59 -17.85 12.36 1.38
C SER A 59 -16.33 12.18 1.48
N LEU A 60 -15.58 12.47 0.40
CA LEU A 60 -14.12 12.53 0.48
C LEU A 60 -13.63 13.56 1.51
N ALA A 61 -14.35 14.68 1.67
CA ALA A 61 -14.02 15.71 2.66
C ALA A 61 -14.18 15.21 4.10
N ASP A 62 -15.17 14.35 4.36
CA ASP A 62 -15.42 13.80 5.69
C ASP A 62 -14.31 12.81 6.10
N LEU A 63 -13.70 12.11 5.13
CA LEU A 63 -12.58 11.19 5.40
C LEU A 63 -11.32 11.90 5.93
N PHE A 64 -11.25 13.24 5.84
CA PHE A 64 -10.17 14.00 6.48
C PHE A 64 -10.33 14.08 8.00
N GLU A 65 -11.51 13.82 8.56
CA GLU A 65 -11.78 13.88 10.01
C GLU A 65 -11.34 15.20 10.66
N GLY A 66 -11.52 16.31 9.94
CA GLY A 66 -11.16 17.66 10.41
C GLY A 66 -9.68 18.03 10.25
N ARG A 67 -8.83 17.14 9.72
CA ARG A 67 -7.40 17.42 9.42
C ARG A 67 -7.23 18.05 8.04
N SER A 68 -6.09 18.68 7.79
CA SER A 68 -5.81 19.28 6.47
C SER A 68 -5.27 18.28 5.43
N GLN A 69 -4.75 17.14 5.87
CA GLN A 69 -4.12 16.14 4.99
C GLN A 69 -4.77 14.77 5.14
N LEU A 70 -4.87 14.05 4.02
CA LEU A 70 -5.38 12.69 3.96
C LEU A 70 -4.42 11.79 3.16
N LEU A 71 -3.99 10.69 3.76
CA LEU A 71 -3.32 9.59 3.08
C LEU A 71 -4.31 8.45 2.91
N VAL A 72 -4.55 8.07 1.65
CA VAL A 72 -5.40 6.92 1.30
C VAL A 72 -4.52 5.75 0.89
N TYR A 73 -4.59 4.66 1.64
CA TYR A 73 -4.06 3.38 1.19
C TYR A 73 -5.15 2.62 0.42
N HIS A 74 -4.93 2.42 -0.87
CA HIS A 74 -5.80 1.62 -1.72
C HIS A 74 -5.51 0.14 -1.48
N PHE A 75 -6.30 -0.46 -0.60
CA PHE A 75 -6.14 -1.86 -0.22
C PHE A 75 -6.87 -2.74 -1.25
N MET A 76 -6.18 -3.74 -1.80
CA MET A 76 -6.79 -4.71 -2.71
C MET A 76 -7.75 -5.64 -1.95
N PHE A 77 -9.02 -5.27 -1.97
CA PHE A 77 -10.11 -6.11 -1.53
C PHE A 77 -11.32 -5.84 -2.43
N GLY A 78 -11.46 -6.66 -3.46
CA GLY A 78 -12.59 -6.59 -4.38
C GLY A 78 -13.87 -7.19 -3.77
N PRO A 79 -15.05 -6.84 -4.30
CA PRO A 79 -16.32 -7.42 -3.85
C PRO A 79 -16.35 -8.96 -3.97
N ASP A 80 -15.64 -9.51 -4.97
CA ASP A 80 -15.60 -10.94 -5.30
C ASP A 80 -14.58 -11.76 -4.48
N TYR A 81 -13.78 -11.14 -3.61
CA TYR A 81 -12.70 -11.84 -2.90
C TYR A 81 -13.23 -12.44 -1.60
N ALA A 82 -12.82 -13.63 -1.18
CA ALA A 82 -13.11 -14.14 0.16
C ALA A 82 -12.27 -13.47 1.27
N ALA A 83 -11.08 -12.96 0.92
CA ALA A 83 -10.15 -12.32 1.87
C ALA A 83 -9.29 -11.26 1.18
N GLY A 84 -8.72 -10.35 1.96
CA GLY A 84 -7.85 -9.29 1.45
C GLY A 84 -6.54 -9.81 0.84
N CYS A 85 -5.97 -9.04 -0.10
CA CYS A 85 -4.68 -9.35 -0.72
C CYS A 85 -3.57 -9.63 0.32
N PRO A 86 -2.77 -10.71 0.18
CA PRO A 86 -1.71 -11.04 1.13
C PRO A 86 -0.65 -9.95 1.27
N SER A 87 -0.22 -9.33 0.16
CA SER A 87 0.76 -8.24 0.19
C SER A 87 0.22 -6.99 0.85
N CYS A 88 -1.04 -6.61 0.57
CA CYS A 88 -1.69 -5.49 1.25
C CYS A 88 -1.84 -5.76 2.74
N SER A 89 -2.17 -7.00 3.11
CA SER A 89 -2.35 -7.39 4.51
C SER A 89 -1.04 -7.32 5.30
N ALA A 90 0.03 -7.90 4.75
CA ALA A 90 1.36 -7.84 5.37
C ALA A 90 1.90 -6.41 5.52
N LEU A 91 1.48 -5.50 4.64
CA LEU A 91 1.82 -4.08 4.72
C LEU A 91 0.97 -3.37 5.79
N ALA A 92 -0.35 -3.63 5.80
CA ALA A 92 -1.30 -3.02 6.71
C ALA A 92 -1.08 -3.39 8.19
N ASP A 93 -0.40 -4.51 8.47
CA ASP A 93 0.02 -4.90 9.83
C ASP A 93 0.83 -3.82 10.57
N GLY A 94 1.48 -2.91 9.83
CA GLY A 94 2.21 -1.78 10.41
C GLY A 94 1.40 -0.52 10.64
N PHE A 95 0.12 -0.45 10.24
CA PHE A 95 -0.60 0.83 10.18
C PHE A 95 -1.00 1.38 11.54
N ASP A 96 -1.55 0.56 12.44
CA ASP A 96 -2.12 1.02 13.71
C ASP A 96 -1.12 1.83 14.54
N GLY A 97 0.13 1.38 14.61
CA GLY A 97 1.19 2.10 15.32
C GLY A 97 1.53 3.46 14.71
N ASN A 98 1.28 3.67 13.42
CA ASN A 98 1.56 4.92 12.72
C ASN A 98 0.41 5.94 12.81
N VAL A 99 -0.85 5.48 12.90
CA VAL A 99 -2.05 6.35 12.88
C VAL A 99 -1.96 7.48 13.91
N ALA A 100 -1.55 7.16 15.15
CA ALA A 100 -1.44 8.16 16.21
C ALA A 100 -0.41 9.25 15.88
N HIS A 101 0.74 8.89 15.32
CA HIS A 101 1.77 9.85 14.94
C HIS A 101 1.32 10.73 13.77
N LEU A 102 0.68 10.15 12.75
CA LEU A 102 0.13 10.89 11.62
C LEU A 102 -0.92 11.90 12.07
N ALA A 103 -1.82 11.51 12.97
CA ALA A 103 -2.85 12.38 13.50
C ALA A 103 -2.28 13.61 14.24
N HIS A 104 -1.16 13.45 14.97
CA HIS A 104 -0.45 14.56 15.62
C HIS A 104 0.32 15.47 14.63
N HIS A 105 0.45 15.04 13.38
CA HIS A 105 1.00 15.81 12.28
C HIS A 105 -0.07 16.29 11.28
N ASP A 106 -1.33 16.37 11.74
CA ASP A 106 -2.46 16.86 10.93
C ASP A 106 -2.70 16.04 9.66
N VAL A 107 -2.47 14.72 9.75
CA VAL A 107 -2.70 13.75 8.68
C VAL A 107 -3.69 12.67 9.15
N THR A 108 -4.74 12.44 8.38
CA THR A 108 -5.59 11.25 8.52
C THR A 108 -5.07 10.14 7.61
N LEU A 109 -4.96 8.92 8.12
CA LEU A 109 -4.74 7.71 7.31
C LEU A 109 -6.08 7.01 7.12
N MET A 110 -6.41 6.63 5.89
CA MET A 110 -7.63 5.89 5.56
C MET A 110 -7.30 4.72 4.62
N ALA A 111 -7.70 3.50 4.96
CA ALA A 111 -7.73 2.41 3.99
C ALA A 111 -9.02 2.51 3.15
N ILE A 112 -8.93 2.27 1.84
CA ILE A 112 -10.09 2.24 0.94
C ILE A 112 -10.07 0.99 0.07
N SER A 113 -11.22 0.33 -0.05
CA SER A 113 -11.42 -0.84 -0.90
C SER A 113 -12.83 -0.86 -1.51
N ARG A 114 -13.00 -1.60 -2.60
CA ARG A 114 -14.29 -1.73 -3.30
C ARG A 114 -15.25 -2.74 -2.66
N ALA A 115 -14.79 -3.61 -1.77
CA ALA A 115 -15.67 -4.59 -1.13
C ALA A 115 -16.68 -3.90 -0.18
N PRO A 116 -17.88 -4.48 0.02
CA PRO A 116 -18.86 -3.94 0.96
C PRO A 116 -18.28 -3.71 2.35
N LEU A 117 -18.67 -2.63 3.02
CA LEU A 117 -18.12 -2.24 4.33
C LEU A 117 -18.16 -3.39 5.36
N ALA A 118 -19.29 -4.09 5.49
CA ALA A 118 -19.43 -5.20 6.44
C ALA A 118 -18.34 -6.28 6.26
N LYS A 119 -17.91 -6.52 5.02
CA LYS A 119 -16.86 -7.47 4.68
C LYS A 119 -15.48 -6.94 5.06
N LEU A 120 -15.23 -5.66 4.81
CA LEU A 120 -13.99 -4.99 5.20
C LEU A 120 -13.82 -5.03 6.72
N LEU A 121 -14.88 -4.71 7.47
CA LEU A 121 -14.85 -4.69 8.93
C LEU A 121 -14.66 -6.09 9.52
N ALA A 122 -15.33 -7.12 8.99
CA ALA A 122 -15.14 -8.50 9.43
C ALA A 122 -13.70 -8.98 9.19
N TYR A 123 -13.08 -8.57 8.07
CA TYR A 123 -11.68 -8.88 7.81
C TYR A 123 -10.73 -8.08 8.70
N ARG A 124 -11.02 -6.80 8.94
CA ARG A 124 -10.27 -5.97 9.89
C ARG A 124 -10.27 -6.59 11.28
N GLU A 125 -11.41 -7.09 11.74
CA GLU A 125 -11.56 -7.82 13.00
C GLU A 125 -10.74 -9.11 13.02
N ARG A 126 -10.81 -9.94 11.96
CA ARG A 126 -9.96 -11.14 11.81
C ARG A 126 -8.48 -10.81 11.99
N MET A 127 -8.04 -9.70 11.40
CA MET A 127 -6.64 -9.27 11.44
C MET A 127 -6.29 -8.45 12.69
N GLY A 128 -7.25 -8.20 13.61
CA GLY A 128 -7.02 -7.44 14.83
C GLY A 128 -6.67 -5.96 14.63
N TRP A 129 -6.87 -5.41 13.44
CA TRP A 129 -6.51 -4.04 13.10
C TRP A 129 -7.53 -3.01 13.61
N GLN A 130 -7.08 -1.76 13.81
CA GLN A 130 -7.91 -0.66 14.32
C GLN A 130 -7.96 0.57 13.40
N PHE A 131 -7.10 0.64 12.37
CA PHE A 131 -7.11 1.75 11.42
C PHE A 131 -8.47 1.89 10.71
N PRO A 132 -8.86 3.11 10.32
CA PRO A 132 -10.14 3.34 9.67
C PRO A 132 -10.12 2.79 8.23
N TRP A 133 -11.25 2.22 7.82
CA TRP A 133 -11.41 1.60 6.50
C TRP A 133 -12.77 1.98 5.92
N ALA A 134 -12.74 2.65 4.77
CA ALA A 134 -13.94 3.03 4.04
C ALA A 134 -14.16 2.12 2.82
N SER A 135 -15.44 1.85 2.53
CA SER A 135 -15.87 1.19 1.30
C SER A 135 -16.16 2.23 0.23
N SER A 136 -15.51 2.10 -0.93
CA SER A 136 -15.83 2.85 -2.15
C SER A 136 -16.85 2.13 -3.04
N GLN A 137 -17.51 1.09 -2.52
CA GLN A 137 -18.47 0.30 -3.29
C GLN A 137 -19.51 1.21 -3.95
N GLY A 138 -19.70 0.99 -5.25
CA GLY A 138 -20.71 1.71 -6.06
C GLY A 138 -20.28 3.10 -6.51
N ASN A 139 -19.00 3.47 -6.40
CA ASN A 139 -18.46 4.70 -6.99
C ASN A 139 -17.17 4.42 -7.78
N ASP A 140 -16.69 5.46 -8.48
CA ASP A 140 -15.57 5.36 -9.41
C ASP A 140 -14.20 5.71 -8.79
N PHE A 141 -14.13 6.02 -7.49
CA PHE A 141 -12.92 6.51 -6.82
C PHE A 141 -11.67 5.65 -7.12
N ASN A 142 -11.77 4.33 -6.94
CA ASN A 142 -10.63 3.44 -7.22
C ASN A 142 -10.25 3.39 -8.71
N PHE A 143 -11.19 3.60 -9.62
CA PHE A 143 -10.92 3.64 -11.06
C PHE A 143 -10.21 4.94 -11.43
N ASP A 144 -10.67 6.06 -10.88
CA ASP A 144 -10.11 7.41 -11.12
C ASP A 144 -8.67 7.56 -10.57
N PHE A 145 -8.31 6.80 -9.55
CA PHE A 145 -6.92 6.71 -9.04
C PHE A 145 -6.13 5.51 -9.60
N ASN A 146 -6.59 4.92 -10.71
CA ASN A 146 -5.89 3.86 -11.44
C ASN A 146 -5.52 2.64 -10.57
N VAL A 147 -6.36 2.27 -9.61
CA VAL A 147 -6.16 1.10 -8.73
C VAL A 147 -7.24 0.03 -8.90
N SER A 148 -8.28 0.30 -9.71
CA SER A 148 -9.27 -0.70 -10.13
C SER A 148 -9.56 -0.61 -11.62
N PHE A 149 -9.91 -1.74 -12.21
CA PHE A 149 -10.08 -1.89 -13.65
C PHE A 149 -11.30 -2.71 -14.01
N THR A 150 -11.97 -2.30 -15.08
CA THR A 150 -13.09 -3.06 -15.64
C THR A 150 -12.58 -4.30 -16.37
N ALA A 151 -13.45 -5.31 -16.51
CA ALA A 151 -13.13 -6.49 -17.31
C ALA A 151 -12.90 -6.14 -18.80
N GLY A 152 -13.52 -5.05 -19.30
CA GLY A 152 -13.27 -4.54 -20.65
C GLY A 152 -11.83 -4.03 -20.80
N GLN A 153 -11.40 -3.14 -19.90
CA GLN A 153 -10.03 -2.60 -19.90
C GLN A 153 -8.97 -3.69 -19.83
N GLN A 154 -9.21 -4.73 -19.03
CA GLN A 154 -8.31 -5.88 -18.94
C GLN A 154 -8.22 -6.66 -20.26
N ARG A 155 -9.36 -7.00 -20.88
CA ARG A 155 -9.38 -7.73 -22.17
C ARG A 155 -8.76 -6.93 -23.32
N GLU A 156 -8.92 -5.63 -23.30
CA GLU A 156 -8.39 -4.72 -24.34
C GLU A 156 -6.91 -4.36 -24.12
N GLY A 157 -6.31 -4.76 -22.99
CA GLY A 157 -4.94 -4.37 -22.63
C GLY A 157 -4.79 -2.86 -22.39
N SER A 158 -5.86 -2.16 -22.04
CA SER A 158 -5.88 -0.71 -21.83
C SER A 158 -5.66 -0.29 -20.39
N VAL A 159 -5.42 -1.26 -19.48
CA VAL A 159 -5.08 -1.05 -18.07
C VAL A 159 -3.87 -0.14 -17.95
N GLU A 160 -4.07 1.01 -17.29
CA GLU A 160 -3.02 1.94 -16.92
C GLU A 160 -2.82 1.89 -15.41
N TYR A 161 -1.62 1.54 -14.98
CA TYR A 161 -1.24 1.44 -13.58
C TYR A 161 0.21 1.89 -13.42
N ASN A 162 0.48 2.64 -12.35
CA ASN A 162 1.80 3.22 -12.14
C ASN A 162 2.28 4.07 -13.34
N TYR A 163 1.36 4.89 -13.87
CA TYR A 163 1.60 5.82 -14.99
C TYR A 163 2.09 5.13 -16.28
N ALA A 164 1.81 3.83 -16.44
CA ALA A 164 2.19 3.05 -17.60
C ALA A 164 1.09 2.06 -17.99
N ARG A 165 0.87 1.88 -19.30
CA ARG A 165 -0.07 0.91 -19.85
C ARG A 165 0.61 -0.42 -20.18
N GLY A 166 -0.05 -1.52 -19.84
CA GLY A 166 0.28 -2.88 -20.33
C GLY A 166 1.68 -3.40 -19.99
N ARG A 167 2.29 -2.93 -18.90
CA ARG A 167 3.67 -3.27 -18.50
C ARG A 167 3.78 -3.92 -17.13
N HIS A 168 2.66 -4.24 -16.48
CA HIS A 168 2.69 -4.85 -15.15
C HIS A 168 2.65 -6.37 -15.23
N ALA A 169 3.30 -7.05 -14.29
CA ALA A 169 3.26 -8.52 -14.21
C ALA A 169 1.83 -9.08 -14.01
N MET A 170 0.91 -8.24 -13.52
CA MET A 170 -0.51 -8.60 -13.36
C MET A 170 -1.33 -8.53 -14.66
N ASP A 171 -0.73 -8.01 -15.74
CA ASP A 171 -1.33 -7.98 -17.08
C ASP A 171 -0.95 -9.20 -17.94
N ALA A 172 -0.08 -10.09 -17.44
CA ALA A 172 0.45 -11.21 -18.21
C ALA A 172 -0.59 -12.34 -18.39
N ASP A 173 -0.61 -12.92 -19.60
CA ASP A 173 -1.40 -14.08 -19.96
C ASP A 173 -0.47 -15.15 -20.59
N PRO A 174 -0.32 -16.35 -19.98
CA PRO A 174 -0.97 -16.78 -18.74
C PRO A 174 -0.47 -16.03 -17.49
N PRO A 175 -1.28 -15.97 -16.40
CA PRO A 175 -0.89 -15.30 -15.18
C PRO A 175 0.34 -15.97 -14.55
N PRO A 176 1.30 -15.21 -13.99
CA PRO A 176 2.42 -15.79 -13.27
C PRO A 176 1.96 -16.61 -12.07
N ALA A 177 2.67 -17.70 -11.74
CA ALA A 177 2.29 -18.58 -10.63
C ALA A 177 2.02 -17.84 -9.30
N PRO A 178 2.85 -16.87 -8.86
CA PRO A 178 2.57 -16.18 -7.60
C PRO A 178 1.29 -15.33 -7.62
N LEU A 179 0.89 -14.82 -8.80
CA LEU A 179 -0.37 -14.11 -8.97
C LEU A 179 -1.56 -15.07 -8.80
N ALA A 180 -1.47 -16.26 -9.42
CA ALA A 180 -2.51 -17.28 -9.31
C ALA A 180 -2.64 -17.80 -7.86
N GLU A 181 -1.52 -17.98 -7.15
CA GLU A 181 -1.51 -18.37 -5.73
C GLU A 181 -2.16 -17.31 -4.83
N PHE A 182 -1.85 -16.03 -5.05
CA PHE A 182 -2.50 -14.94 -4.32
C PHE A 182 -3.99 -14.81 -4.63
N ALA A 183 -4.39 -14.97 -5.88
CA ALA A 183 -5.80 -14.99 -6.25
C ALA A 183 -6.53 -16.13 -5.53
N ALA A 184 -5.97 -17.34 -5.56
CA ALA A 184 -6.52 -18.50 -4.89
C ALA A 184 -6.62 -18.31 -3.37
N SER A 185 -5.60 -17.73 -2.72
CA SER A 185 -5.64 -17.44 -1.27
C SER A 185 -6.62 -16.32 -0.91
N CYS A 186 -7.05 -15.52 -1.89
CA CYS A 186 -8.15 -14.57 -1.77
C CYS A 186 -9.50 -15.17 -2.18
N GLY A 187 -9.57 -16.47 -2.49
CA GLY A 187 -10.81 -17.15 -2.88
C GLY A 187 -11.37 -16.66 -4.23
N THR A 188 -10.52 -16.23 -5.15
CA THR A 188 -10.92 -15.73 -6.47
C THR A 188 -9.98 -16.21 -7.58
N ASP A 189 -10.32 -15.94 -8.84
CA ASP A 189 -9.47 -16.24 -10.00
C ASP A 189 -8.46 -15.11 -10.29
N ALA A 190 -7.40 -15.41 -11.04
CA ALA A 190 -6.33 -14.46 -11.33
C ALA A 190 -6.80 -13.22 -12.11
N ALA A 191 -7.76 -13.37 -13.02
CA ALA A 191 -8.28 -12.24 -13.80
C ALA A 191 -9.06 -11.29 -12.88
N THR A 192 -9.92 -11.83 -12.02
CA THR A 192 -10.67 -11.07 -11.01
C THR A 192 -9.74 -10.41 -10.00
N TYR A 193 -8.71 -11.11 -9.53
CA TYR A 193 -7.71 -10.56 -8.61
C TYR A 193 -6.93 -9.39 -9.24
N ALA A 194 -6.54 -9.49 -10.51
CA ALA A 194 -5.77 -8.45 -11.19
C ALA A 194 -6.57 -7.17 -11.52
N ARG A 195 -7.89 -7.17 -11.32
CA ARG A 195 -8.75 -5.99 -11.49
C ARG A 195 -8.61 -4.97 -10.37
N ASP A 196 -7.96 -5.31 -9.26
CA ASP A 196 -7.57 -4.35 -8.22
C ASP A 196 -6.05 -4.33 -8.08
N ARG A 197 -5.49 -3.19 -7.70
CA ARG A 197 -4.05 -3.01 -7.47
C ARG A 197 -3.80 -2.13 -6.26
N PRO A 198 -2.69 -2.33 -5.54
CA PRO A 198 -2.43 -1.52 -4.36
C PRO A 198 -1.89 -0.15 -4.77
N GLY A 199 -2.13 0.84 -3.93
CA GLY A 199 -1.60 2.18 -4.13
C GLY A 199 -1.65 3.00 -2.85
N LEU A 200 -0.96 4.12 -2.86
CA LEU A 200 -1.06 5.16 -1.84
C LEU A 200 -1.30 6.47 -2.56
N SER A 201 -2.33 7.21 -2.15
CA SER A 201 -2.61 8.57 -2.64
C SER A 201 -2.58 9.55 -1.47
N ALA A 202 -2.10 10.76 -1.74
CA ALA A 202 -2.10 11.86 -0.80
C ALA A 202 -3.01 12.99 -1.30
N PHE A 203 -3.76 13.55 -0.37
CA PHE A 203 -4.68 14.65 -0.60
C PHE A 203 -4.49 15.74 0.44
N VAL A 204 -4.77 16.98 0.02
CA VAL A 204 -4.79 18.16 0.89
C VAL A 204 -6.14 18.85 0.74
N ARG A 205 -6.68 19.33 1.86
CA ARG A 205 -7.84 20.20 1.89
C ARG A 205 -7.38 21.63 2.17
N GLU A 206 -7.63 22.53 1.23
CA GLU A 206 -7.23 23.95 1.31
C GLU A 206 -8.32 24.82 0.70
N ASP A 207 -8.68 25.92 1.39
CA ASP A 207 -9.70 26.89 0.96
C ASP A 207 -11.05 26.27 0.54
N GLY A 208 -11.45 25.20 1.24
CA GLY A 208 -12.70 24.49 0.98
C GLY A 208 -12.66 23.55 -0.23
N ALA A 209 -11.54 23.46 -0.95
CA ALA A 209 -11.31 22.51 -2.04
C ALA A 209 -10.45 21.32 -1.58
N ILE A 210 -10.54 20.21 -2.31
CA ILE A 210 -9.69 19.03 -2.13
C ILE A 210 -8.77 18.91 -3.34
N TRP A 211 -7.51 18.60 -3.06
CA TRP A 211 -6.46 18.46 -4.05
C TRP A 211 -5.81 17.10 -3.92
N HIS A 212 -5.64 16.39 -5.03
CA HIS A 212 -4.73 15.26 -5.14
C HIS A 212 -3.31 15.80 -5.36
N THR A 213 -2.35 15.33 -4.57
CA THR A 213 -0.98 15.89 -4.57
C THR A 213 0.08 14.87 -4.95
N TYR A 214 -0.17 13.58 -4.66
CA TYR A 214 0.78 12.51 -4.93
C TYR A 214 0.09 11.16 -5.00
N SER A 215 0.57 10.26 -5.87
CA SER A 215 0.29 8.83 -5.76
C SER A 215 1.54 7.99 -5.97
N THR A 216 1.56 6.81 -5.38
CA THR A 216 2.56 5.78 -5.66
C THR A 216 1.96 4.39 -5.64
N TYR A 217 2.60 3.50 -6.39
CA TYR A 217 2.07 2.19 -6.76
C TYR A 217 3.21 1.16 -6.84
N ALA A 218 2.88 -0.12 -6.96
CA ALA A 218 3.86 -1.21 -7.09
C ALA A 218 4.99 -1.10 -6.04
N ARG A 219 6.26 -1.20 -6.47
CA ARG A 219 7.46 -1.04 -5.61
C ARG A 219 7.55 0.32 -4.91
N GLY A 220 6.81 1.34 -5.36
CA GLY A 220 6.71 2.61 -4.65
C GLY A 220 6.17 2.48 -3.21
N LEU A 221 5.43 1.39 -2.94
CA LEU A 221 4.90 1.05 -1.63
C LEU A 221 5.92 0.38 -0.69
N ASP A 222 7.11 0.00 -1.16
CA ASP A 222 8.08 -0.69 -0.29
C ASP A 222 8.52 0.17 0.90
N ALA A 223 8.52 1.50 0.73
CA ALA A 223 8.94 2.44 1.75
C ALA A 223 8.06 2.40 3.00
N ILE A 224 6.80 1.96 2.85
CA ILE A 224 5.84 1.80 3.96
C ILE A 224 5.72 0.33 4.41
N TRP A 225 6.52 -0.57 3.84
CA TRP A 225 6.55 -1.97 4.23
C TRP A 225 7.44 -2.13 5.47
N GLY A 226 6.82 -2.08 6.65
CA GLY A 226 7.55 -2.03 7.92
C GLY A 226 8.55 -3.18 8.09
N MET A 227 8.13 -4.41 7.82
CA MET A 227 8.94 -5.63 7.96
C MET A 227 10.26 -5.63 7.17
N TYR A 228 10.30 -5.03 5.97
CA TYR A 228 11.51 -5.02 5.15
C TYR A 228 12.63 -4.20 5.76
N GLN A 229 12.31 -3.09 6.42
CA GLN A 229 13.32 -2.27 7.10
C GLN A 229 14.00 -3.00 8.25
N TRP A 230 13.28 -3.91 8.91
CA TRP A 230 13.84 -4.79 9.94
C TRP A 230 14.71 -5.90 9.32
N LEU A 231 14.19 -6.56 8.28
CA LEU A 231 14.90 -7.66 7.63
C LEU A 231 16.17 -7.22 6.91
N ASP A 232 16.21 -6.02 6.33
CA ASP A 232 17.42 -5.45 5.71
C ASP A 232 18.57 -5.23 6.71
N ARG A 233 18.27 -5.26 8.01
CA ARG A 233 19.26 -5.16 9.10
C ARG A 233 19.53 -6.49 9.80
N ALA A 234 18.75 -7.53 9.48
CA ALA A 234 19.01 -8.86 9.98
C ALA A 234 20.29 -9.43 9.33
N PRO A 235 21.10 -10.24 10.02
CA PRO A 235 22.35 -10.79 9.47
C PRO A 235 22.19 -11.62 8.19
N LEU A 236 21.01 -12.21 7.97
CA LEU A 236 20.67 -12.98 6.77
C LEU A 236 19.90 -12.15 5.73
N GLY A 237 19.76 -10.84 5.97
CA GLY A 237 18.88 -9.97 5.20
C GLY A 237 17.44 -10.48 5.22
N ARG A 238 16.74 -10.29 4.09
CA ARG A 238 15.38 -10.81 3.89
C ARG A 238 15.31 -12.32 3.66
N ASN A 239 16.44 -12.96 3.32
CA ASN A 239 16.54 -14.40 3.05
C ASN A 239 15.49 -14.92 2.04
N GLU A 240 15.27 -14.17 0.95
CA GLU A 240 14.20 -14.42 -0.02
C GLU A 240 14.64 -15.45 -1.07
N THR A 241 13.84 -16.50 -1.25
CA THR A 241 13.94 -17.46 -2.37
C THR A 241 12.70 -17.42 -3.27
N GLY A 242 11.84 -16.43 -3.06
CA GLY A 242 10.54 -16.26 -3.70
C GLY A 242 9.61 -15.40 -2.83
N ILE A 243 8.31 -15.41 -3.15
CA ILE A 243 7.29 -14.82 -2.29
C ILE A 243 7.19 -15.67 -1.01
N TRP A 244 7.53 -15.07 0.12
CA TRP A 244 7.57 -15.76 1.42
C TRP A 244 6.51 -15.26 2.40
N TRP A 245 5.98 -14.05 2.17
CA TRP A 245 5.04 -13.42 3.07
C TRP A 245 3.63 -13.99 2.91
N LYS A 246 2.90 -14.01 4.02
CA LYS A 246 1.49 -14.39 4.13
C LYS A 246 0.75 -13.35 4.99
N ARG A 247 -0.57 -13.50 5.13
CA ARG A 247 -1.31 -12.83 6.21
C ARG A 247 -0.73 -13.31 7.54
N HIS A 248 -0.65 -12.43 8.54
CA HIS A 248 0.06 -12.76 9.78
C HIS A 248 -0.52 -13.97 10.53
N ASP A 249 -1.79 -14.28 10.33
CA ASP A 249 -2.52 -15.40 10.93
C ASP A 249 -2.37 -16.72 10.14
N GLU A 250 -1.64 -16.71 9.02
CA GLU A 250 -1.44 -17.87 8.12
C GLU A 250 -0.02 -18.43 8.17
N TYR A 251 0.87 -17.85 8.96
CA TYR A 251 2.14 -18.48 9.28
C TYR A 251 1.90 -19.67 10.21
N SER A 252 2.57 -20.79 9.94
CA SER A 252 2.54 -21.93 10.84
C SER A 252 2.99 -21.51 12.24
N ALA A 253 2.26 -21.94 13.27
CA ALA A 253 2.72 -21.80 14.64
C ALA A 253 4.14 -22.39 14.75
N ARG A 254 5.06 -21.60 15.32
CA ARG A 254 6.43 -22.06 15.59
C ARG A 254 6.45 -23.01 16.77
#